data_AF-A0A4P8JYM2-F1
#
_entry.id   AF-A0A4P8JYM2-F1
#
_cell.length_a   1.000
_cell.length_b   1.000
_cell.length_c   1.000
_cell.angle_alpha   90.00
_cell.angle_beta   90.00
_cell.angle_gamma   90.00
#
_symmetry.space_group_name_H-M   'P 1'
#
loop_
_entity.id
_entity.type
_entity.pdbx_description
1 polymer ?
#
loop_
_entity_poly.entity_id
_entity_poly.type
_entity_poly.pdbx_seq_one_letter_code
_entity_poly.pdbx_strand_id
1 'polypeptide(L)'
;MQATIYDLDGNTDGEVDLPDVFETPVRSDLIGKAVRAAQANRKQDYGSDEYAGLRTPAESFGSGRGQAHVPKQDGRARRVPQAVKGRSAHPPKTEKDRSLDLNDKERQLAVRSALAATADADLVADRGHEFDRDEVPVVVSDDFEDLVKTQEVVSLLEALDVHADIDRADETKIKAGQGSARGRKYRRPASILFVTSDEPSTAARNLAGADVATASEVNTEDLAPGGAPGRLTVFTESALAEVAER
;
A
#
# COMPACT_ATOMS: atom_id res chain seq x y z
N MET A 1 -7.12 22.44 -16.83
CA MET A 1 -6.18 23.23 -15.98
C MET A 1 -4.80 23.22 -16.65
N GLN A 2 -3.88 24.14 -16.39
CA GLN A 2 -2.50 24.07 -16.90
C GLN A 2 -1.56 23.69 -15.74
N ALA A 3 -0.53 22.89 -16.01
CA ALA A 3 0.49 22.48 -15.05
C ALA A 3 1.87 22.93 -15.53
N THR A 4 2.64 23.57 -14.65
CA THR A 4 3.99 24.05 -14.95
C THR A 4 4.97 22.88 -15.02
N ILE A 5 5.78 22.84 -16.08
CA ILE A 5 6.88 21.88 -16.24
C ILE A 5 8.14 22.48 -15.62
N TYR A 6 8.91 21.66 -14.92
CA TYR A 6 10.19 22.03 -14.33
C TYR A 6 11.35 21.28 -14.98
N ASP A 7 12.47 21.98 -15.18
CA ASP A 7 13.74 21.36 -15.56
C ASP A 7 14.43 20.67 -14.35
N LEU A 8 15.56 20.02 -14.59
CA LEU A 8 16.34 19.33 -13.54
C LEU A 8 16.99 20.28 -12.51
N ASP A 9 17.06 21.58 -12.81
CA ASP A 9 17.56 22.61 -11.91
C ASP A 9 16.43 23.23 -11.06
N GLY A 10 15.18 22.85 -11.30
CA GLY A 10 13.99 23.37 -10.61
C GLY A 10 13.45 24.69 -11.18
N ASN A 11 13.89 25.09 -12.38
CA ASN A 11 13.33 26.26 -13.07
C ASN A 11 12.13 25.86 -13.93
N THR A 12 11.25 26.82 -14.20
CA THR A 12 10.10 26.62 -15.09
C THR A 12 10.54 26.48 -16.55
N ASP A 13 10.16 25.40 -17.21
CA ASP A 13 10.47 25.11 -18.63
C ASP A 13 9.19 24.91 -19.47
N GLY A 14 8.18 25.72 -19.20
CA GLY A 14 6.90 25.72 -19.93
C GLY A 14 5.73 25.20 -19.10
N GLU A 15 4.61 24.97 -19.80
CA GLU A 15 3.35 24.53 -19.19
C GLU A 15 2.67 23.52 -20.12
N VAL A 16 1.96 22.55 -19.54
CA VAL A 16 1.17 21.54 -20.26
C VAL A 16 -0.28 21.55 -19.76
N ASP A 17 -1.21 21.23 -20.65
CA ASP A 17 -2.61 21.04 -20.26
C ASP A 17 -2.74 19.80 -19.36
N LEU A 18 -3.24 20.00 -18.15
CA LEU A 18 -3.54 18.92 -17.21
C LEU A 18 -4.73 18.11 -17.76
N PRO A 19 -4.60 16.78 -17.94
CA PRO A 19 -5.63 15.99 -18.58
C PRO A 19 -6.94 15.91 -17.77
N ASP A 20 -8.05 15.67 -18.47
CA ASP A 20 -9.41 15.61 -17.90
C ASP A 20 -9.56 14.61 -16.74
N VAL A 21 -8.69 13.59 -16.65
CA VAL A 21 -8.71 12.61 -15.54
C VAL A 21 -8.51 13.29 -14.18
N PHE A 22 -7.80 14.41 -14.12
CA PHE A 22 -7.58 15.18 -12.90
C PHE A 22 -8.79 15.98 -12.45
N GLU A 23 -9.81 16.14 -13.31
CA GLU A 23 -11.08 16.78 -12.96
C GLU A 23 -12.12 15.77 -12.45
N THR A 24 -11.76 14.47 -12.35
CA THR A 24 -12.65 13.42 -11.84
C THR A 24 -13.06 13.72 -10.40
N PRO A 25 -14.36 13.64 -10.05
CA PRO A 25 -14.80 13.90 -8.68
C PRO A 25 -14.18 12.88 -7.70
N VAL A 26 -13.54 13.40 -6.65
CA VAL A 26 -12.88 12.57 -5.64
C VAL A 26 -13.90 11.74 -4.85
N ARG A 27 -13.75 10.41 -4.92
CA ARG A 27 -14.61 9.39 -4.32
C ARG A 27 -13.80 8.45 -3.43
N SER A 28 -13.56 8.90 -2.19
CA SER A 28 -12.82 8.15 -1.17
C SER A 28 -13.44 6.78 -0.84
N ASP A 29 -14.75 6.61 -1.05
CA ASP A 29 -15.46 5.34 -0.92
C ASP A 29 -14.97 4.28 -1.92
N LEU A 30 -14.83 4.66 -3.20
CA LEU A 30 -14.33 3.78 -4.26
C LEU A 30 -12.84 3.53 -4.14
N ILE A 31 -12.06 4.58 -3.84
CA ILE A 31 -10.62 4.47 -3.59
C ILE A 31 -10.36 3.48 -2.45
N GLY A 32 -11.03 3.66 -1.32
CA GLY A 32 -10.90 2.76 -0.18
C GLY A 32 -11.36 1.33 -0.49
N LYS A 33 -12.35 1.13 -1.37
CA LYS A 33 -12.76 -0.20 -1.83
C LYS A 33 -11.69 -0.86 -2.70
N ALA A 34 -11.11 -0.13 -3.63
CA ALA A 34 -10.05 -0.63 -4.52
C ALA A 34 -8.79 -1.03 -3.73
N VAL A 35 -8.33 -0.14 -2.83
CA VAL A 35 -7.19 -0.43 -1.95
C VAL A 35 -7.46 -1.65 -1.06
N ARG A 36 -8.68 -1.78 -0.50
CA ARG A 36 -9.04 -2.93 0.32
C ARG A 36 -8.96 -4.25 -0.46
N ALA A 37 -9.44 -4.27 -1.71
CA ALA A 37 -9.36 -5.44 -2.56
C ALA A 37 -7.91 -5.83 -2.87
N ALA A 38 -7.09 -4.88 -3.29
CA ALA A 38 -5.67 -5.11 -3.58
C ALA A 38 -4.89 -5.59 -2.33
N GLN A 39 -5.21 -5.06 -1.15
CA GLN A 39 -4.63 -5.48 0.14
C GLN A 39 -5.02 -6.89 0.58
N ALA A 40 -6.24 -7.30 0.28
CA ALA A 40 -6.73 -8.65 0.53
C ALA A 40 -6.11 -9.67 -0.43
N ASN A 41 -6.02 -9.32 -1.72
CA ASN A 41 -5.61 -10.24 -2.79
C ASN A 41 -4.14 -10.69 -2.69
N ARG A 42 -3.28 -9.94 -1.98
CA ARG A 42 -1.90 -10.36 -1.67
C ARG A 42 -1.75 -11.12 -0.35
N LYS A 43 -2.84 -11.47 0.34
CA LYS A 43 -2.76 -12.28 1.57
C LYS A 43 -2.54 -13.74 1.23
N GLN A 44 -1.62 -14.37 1.97
CA GLN A 44 -1.35 -15.79 1.85
C GLN A 44 -2.35 -16.60 2.66
N ASP A 45 -2.77 -17.73 2.11
CA ASP A 45 -3.57 -18.71 2.85
C ASP A 45 -2.79 -19.30 4.03
N TYR A 46 -3.55 -19.63 5.08
CA TYR A 46 -3.00 -20.24 6.28
C TYR A 46 -4.04 -21.13 6.95
N GLY A 47 -3.56 -22.21 7.57
CA GLY A 47 -4.34 -23.14 8.34
C GLY A 47 -3.48 -23.87 9.36
N SER A 48 -4.11 -24.41 10.41
CA SER A 48 -3.44 -25.41 11.25
C SER A 48 -3.50 -26.78 10.56
N ASP A 49 -2.52 -27.65 10.85
CA ASP A 49 -2.56 -29.07 10.43
C ASP A 49 -3.92 -29.71 10.78
N GLU A 50 -4.59 -30.29 9.78
CA GLU A 50 -5.92 -30.89 9.90
C GLU A 50 -5.99 -32.02 10.94
N TYR A 51 -4.86 -32.70 11.18
CA TYR A 51 -4.73 -33.77 12.17
C TYR A 51 -4.16 -33.29 13.52
N ALA A 52 -3.94 -31.98 13.71
CA ALA A 52 -3.45 -31.43 14.97
C ALA A 52 -4.40 -31.76 16.13
N GLY A 53 -3.86 -32.40 17.18
CA GLY A 53 -4.64 -32.85 18.33
C GLY A 53 -5.50 -34.10 18.10
N LEU A 54 -5.61 -34.59 16.86
CA LEU A 54 -6.40 -35.79 16.51
C LEU A 54 -5.58 -37.09 16.48
N ARG A 55 -4.25 -37.00 16.37
CA ARG A 55 -3.29 -38.14 16.34
C ARG A 55 -3.18 -38.84 17.70
N THR A 56 -4.28 -39.40 18.19
CA THR A 56 -4.37 -40.10 19.47
C THR A 56 -5.50 -41.14 19.46
N PRO A 57 -5.27 -42.36 19.99
CA PRO A 57 -6.32 -43.35 20.22
C PRO A 57 -7.15 -43.09 21.50
N ALA A 58 -7.15 -41.88 22.07
CA ALA A 58 -7.86 -41.60 23.32
C ALA A 58 -9.34 -41.99 23.30
N GLU A 59 -9.83 -42.59 24.39
CA GLU A 59 -11.23 -42.99 24.53
C GLU A 59 -11.80 -42.47 25.83
N SER A 60 -13.10 -42.16 25.83
CA SER A 60 -13.77 -41.81 27.08
C SER A 60 -14.00 -43.08 27.87
N PHE A 61 -13.69 -43.00 29.16
CA PHE A 61 -13.90 -44.06 30.11
C PHE A 61 -15.37 -44.27 30.52
N GLY A 62 -16.28 -43.39 30.08
CA GLY A 62 -17.69 -43.39 30.46
C GLY A 62 -17.94 -43.06 31.94
N SER A 63 -19.15 -43.36 32.41
CA SER A 63 -19.57 -43.15 33.80
C SER A 63 -18.95 -44.18 34.76
N GLY A 64 -19.16 -44.00 36.07
CA GLY A 64 -18.82 -45.01 37.10
C GLY A 64 -17.49 -44.80 37.84
N ARG A 65 -16.73 -43.74 37.56
CA ARG A 65 -15.41 -43.49 38.16
C ARG A 65 -15.15 -42.06 38.66
N GLY A 66 -16.21 -41.28 38.88
CA GLY A 66 -16.12 -39.91 39.41
C GLY A 66 -15.35 -38.92 38.52
N GLN A 67 -15.34 -39.13 37.20
CA GLN A 67 -14.65 -38.27 36.23
C GLN A 67 -15.59 -37.86 35.10
N ALA A 68 -15.34 -36.68 34.52
CA ALA A 68 -16.05 -36.22 33.33
C ALA A 68 -15.79 -37.14 32.12
N HIS A 69 -16.75 -37.24 31.20
CA HIS A 69 -16.68 -38.08 30.00
C HIS A 69 -15.76 -37.49 28.91
N VAL A 70 -14.50 -37.26 29.25
CA VAL A 70 -13.48 -36.72 28.32
C VAL A 70 -12.61 -37.87 27.80
N PRO A 71 -12.29 -37.93 26.49
CA PRO A 71 -11.36 -38.92 25.96
C PRO A 71 -9.99 -38.83 26.61
N LYS A 72 -9.48 -39.97 27.09
CA LYS A 72 -8.16 -40.09 27.71
C LYS A 72 -7.32 -41.17 27.04
N GLN A 73 -6.02 -40.96 27.03
CA GLN A 73 -5.01 -41.98 26.74
C GLN A 73 -3.90 -41.81 27.78
N ASP A 74 -3.38 -42.90 28.35
CA ASP A 74 -2.39 -42.88 29.44
C ASP A 74 -2.81 -41.98 30.63
N GLY A 75 -4.11 -41.96 30.93
CA GLY A 75 -4.70 -41.11 31.98
C GLY A 75 -4.80 -39.62 31.66
N ARG A 76 -4.34 -39.15 30.50
CA ARG A 76 -4.36 -37.74 30.09
C ARG A 76 -5.47 -37.43 29.10
N ALA A 77 -6.19 -36.33 29.32
CA ALA A 77 -7.22 -35.84 28.40
C ALA A 77 -6.59 -35.43 27.06
N ARG A 78 -7.18 -35.86 25.94
CA ARG A 78 -6.69 -35.56 24.58
C ARG A 78 -7.87 -35.36 23.62
N ARG A 79 -7.57 -35.04 22.35
CA ARG A 79 -8.51 -34.87 21.23
C ARG A 79 -9.43 -33.66 21.33
N VAL A 80 -10.23 -33.54 22.39
CA VAL A 80 -11.32 -32.55 22.48
C VAL A 80 -10.80 -31.12 22.72
N PRO A 81 -11.51 -30.07 22.26
CA PRO A 81 -10.97 -28.70 22.26
C PRO A 81 -10.66 -28.10 23.63
N GLN A 82 -11.41 -28.47 24.67
CA GLN A 82 -11.19 -27.99 26.03
C GLN A 82 -9.96 -28.65 26.71
N ALA A 83 -9.41 -29.71 26.12
CA ALA A 83 -8.23 -30.36 26.67
C ALA A 83 -6.95 -29.67 26.17
N VAL A 84 -5.98 -29.46 27.06
CA VAL A 84 -4.62 -29.08 26.66
C VAL A 84 -4.06 -30.18 25.73
N LYS A 85 -3.46 -29.78 24.60
CA LYS A 85 -3.06 -30.67 23.48
C LYS A 85 -4.23 -31.32 22.71
N GLY A 86 -5.47 -30.89 22.96
CA GLY A 86 -6.62 -31.17 22.10
C GLY A 86 -6.55 -30.42 20.78
N ARG A 87 -7.46 -30.72 19.87
CA ARG A 87 -7.58 -30.02 18.58
C ARG A 87 -8.14 -28.60 18.77
N SER A 88 -7.92 -27.72 17.79
CA SER A 88 -8.70 -26.48 17.72
C SER A 88 -10.15 -26.79 17.28
N ALA A 89 -11.14 -26.12 17.89
CA ALA A 89 -12.55 -26.34 17.55
C ALA A 89 -12.86 -25.83 16.13
N HIS A 90 -12.49 -24.58 15.85
CA HIS A 90 -12.68 -23.88 14.58
C HIS A 90 -11.35 -23.24 14.16
N PRO A 91 -10.38 -24.03 13.67
CA PRO A 91 -9.10 -23.48 13.21
C PRO A 91 -9.28 -22.62 11.95
N PRO A 92 -8.29 -21.75 11.64
CA PRO A 92 -8.15 -21.22 10.29
C PRO A 92 -8.04 -22.37 9.30
N LYS A 93 -8.76 -22.24 8.20
CA LYS A 93 -8.84 -23.22 7.11
C LYS A 93 -8.11 -22.67 5.90
N THR A 94 -7.33 -23.52 5.24
CA THR A 94 -6.59 -23.14 4.04
C THR A 94 -7.54 -22.93 2.86
N GLU A 95 -8.68 -23.62 2.88
CA GLU A 95 -9.71 -23.63 1.84
C GLU A 95 -10.59 -22.37 1.85
N LYS A 96 -10.37 -21.46 2.80
CA LYS A 96 -11.12 -20.21 2.89
C LYS A 96 -10.68 -19.28 1.75
N ASP A 97 -11.61 -18.85 0.91
CA ASP A 97 -11.36 -17.75 -0.01
C ASP A 97 -11.19 -16.42 0.76
N ARG A 98 -10.05 -15.76 0.52
CA ARG A 98 -9.63 -14.51 1.16
C ARG A 98 -9.47 -13.38 0.15
N SER A 99 -9.67 -13.68 -1.14
CA SER A 99 -9.64 -12.69 -2.19
C SER A 99 -10.91 -11.83 -2.14
N LEU A 100 -10.84 -10.67 -2.76
CA LEU A 100 -11.95 -9.77 -2.96
C LEU A 100 -12.01 -9.41 -4.44
N ASP A 101 -13.14 -9.75 -5.07
CA ASP A 101 -13.44 -9.33 -6.42
C ASP A 101 -13.76 -7.84 -6.49
N LEU A 102 -13.37 -7.22 -7.59
CA LEU A 102 -13.69 -5.84 -7.91
C LEU A 102 -13.86 -5.70 -9.42
N ASN A 103 -15.01 -5.16 -9.84
CA ASN A 103 -15.31 -4.92 -11.24
C ASN A 103 -14.26 -3.98 -11.87
N ASP A 104 -13.83 -4.29 -13.10
CA ASP A 104 -12.79 -3.49 -13.78
C ASP A 104 -13.14 -2.01 -13.90
N LYS A 105 -14.39 -1.70 -14.28
CA LYS A 105 -14.88 -0.31 -14.38
C LYS A 105 -14.87 0.42 -13.05
N GLU A 106 -15.16 -0.28 -11.96
CA GLU A 106 -15.15 0.29 -10.61
C GLU A 106 -13.72 0.54 -10.14
N ARG A 107 -12.79 -0.37 -10.46
CA ARG A 107 -11.36 -0.20 -10.24
C ARG A 107 -10.78 0.97 -11.03
N GLN A 108 -11.09 1.07 -12.32
CA GLN A 108 -10.64 2.17 -13.20
C GLN A 108 -11.14 3.52 -12.69
N LEU A 109 -12.41 3.62 -12.28
CA LEU A 109 -12.94 4.84 -11.70
C LEU A 109 -12.24 5.22 -10.38
N ALA A 110 -11.88 4.23 -9.55
CA ALA A 110 -11.11 4.48 -8.34
C ALA A 110 -9.68 4.99 -8.63
N VAL A 111 -9.03 4.49 -9.70
CA VAL A 111 -7.72 5.01 -10.15
C VAL A 111 -7.84 6.47 -10.61
N ARG A 112 -8.79 6.79 -11.50
CA ARG A 112 -9.04 8.16 -11.98
C ARG A 112 -9.37 9.12 -10.83
N SER A 113 -10.22 8.68 -9.92
CA SER A 113 -10.55 9.45 -8.72
C SER A 113 -9.35 9.67 -7.79
N ALA A 114 -8.41 8.72 -7.73
CA ALA A 114 -7.20 8.88 -6.94
C ALA A 114 -6.19 9.81 -7.62
N LEU A 115 -6.09 9.78 -8.96
CA LEU A 115 -5.32 10.73 -9.77
C LEU A 115 -5.82 12.16 -9.57
N ALA A 116 -7.12 12.39 -9.68
CA ALA A 116 -7.69 13.72 -9.44
C ALA A 116 -7.34 14.29 -8.06
N ALA A 117 -7.28 13.44 -7.04
CA ALA A 117 -6.92 13.89 -5.70
C ALA A 117 -5.45 14.35 -5.58
N THR A 118 -4.55 13.96 -6.49
CA THR A 118 -3.16 14.43 -6.47
C THR A 118 -2.98 15.85 -7.04
N ALA A 119 -4.01 16.40 -7.70
CA ALA A 119 -4.04 17.77 -8.22
C ALA A 119 -4.71 18.77 -7.27
N ASP A 120 -5.06 18.35 -6.05
CA ASP A 120 -5.68 19.18 -5.04
C ASP A 120 -4.71 19.37 -3.86
N ALA A 121 -4.11 20.56 -3.76
CA ALA A 121 -3.12 20.87 -2.73
C ALA A 121 -3.68 20.71 -1.31
N ASP A 122 -4.94 21.09 -1.10
CA ASP A 122 -5.61 20.98 0.20
C ASP A 122 -5.74 19.50 0.60
N LEU A 123 -6.15 18.62 -0.33
CA LEU A 123 -6.23 17.19 -0.07
C LEU A 123 -4.86 16.54 0.19
N VAL A 124 -3.82 16.99 -0.53
CA VAL A 124 -2.46 16.48 -0.35
C VAL A 124 -1.89 16.88 1.01
N ALA A 125 -2.14 18.13 1.44
CA ALA A 125 -1.79 18.61 2.76
C ALA A 125 -2.62 17.93 3.88
N ASP A 126 -3.93 17.78 3.70
CA ASP A 126 -4.84 17.09 4.65
C ASP A 126 -4.45 15.63 4.87
N ARG A 127 -3.91 14.97 3.85
CA ARG A 127 -3.35 13.62 3.97
C ARG A 127 -2.11 13.59 4.90
N GLY A 128 -1.41 14.70 5.02
CA GLY A 128 -0.27 14.92 5.89
C GLY A 128 1.08 14.87 5.19
N HIS A 129 1.14 15.19 3.90
CA HIS A 129 2.40 15.49 3.20
C HIS A 129 2.88 16.89 3.60
N GLU A 130 4.20 17.07 3.73
CA GLU A 130 4.82 18.34 4.12
C GLU A 130 5.56 18.91 2.91
N PHE A 131 5.13 20.06 2.41
CA PHE A 131 5.68 20.76 1.25
C PHE A 131 5.28 22.24 1.32
N ASP A 132 6.14 23.12 0.83
CA ASP A 132 5.92 24.58 0.85
C ASP A 132 5.49 25.12 -0.52
N ARG A 133 4.82 24.28 -1.32
CA ARG A 133 4.48 24.52 -2.72
C ARG A 133 2.97 24.64 -2.94
N ASP A 134 2.55 25.60 -3.75
CA ASP A 134 1.11 25.82 -4.06
C ASP A 134 0.59 24.94 -5.21
N GLU A 135 1.45 24.60 -6.18
CA GLU A 135 1.09 23.87 -7.39
C GLU A 135 1.33 22.36 -7.26
N VAL A 136 0.27 21.55 -7.37
CA VAL A 136 0.34 20.08 -7.39
C VAL A 136 -0.55 19.51 -8.51
N PRO A 137 -0.22 18.34 -9.10
CA PRO A 137 1.00 17.57 -8.90
C PRO A 137 2.24 18.29 -9.49
N VAL A 138 3.43 17.84 -9.12
CA VAL A 138 4.68 18.36 -9.68
C VAL A 138 4.93 17.70 -11.03
N VAL A 139 5.29 18.47 -12.06
CA VAL A 139 5.61 17.97 -13.40
C VAL A 139 7.05 18.33 -13.73
N VAL A 140 7.85 17.35 -14.13
CA VAL A 140 9.27 17.52 -14.47
C VAL A 140 9.50 17.05 -15.91
N SER A 141 10.51 17.61 -16.59
CA SER A 141 10.93 17.15 -17.92
C SER A 141 11.30 15.65 -17.92
N ASP A 142 11.18 15.03 -19.09
CA ASP A 142 11.50 13.60 -19.27
C ASP A 142 12.99 13.27 -19.01
N ASP A 143 13.87 14.28 -18.99
CA ASP A 143 15.28 14.13 -18.58
C ASP A 143 15.42 13.59 -17.14
N PHE A 144 14.37 13.65 -16.33
CA PHE A 144 14.32 13.04 -15.00
C PHE A 144 14.58 11.52 -15.05
N GLU A 145 14.19 10.84 -16.13
CA GLU A 145 14.37 9.39 -16.28
C GLU A 145 15.85 9.01 -16.47
N ASP A 146 16.67 9.93 -16.97
CA ASP A 146 18.11 9.73 -17.16
C ASP A 146 18.93 9.92 -15.88
N LEU A 147 18.32 10.38 -14.79
CA LEU A 147 19.00 10.54 -13.50
C LEU A 147 19.45 9.19 -12.94
N VAL A 148 20.72 9.13 -12.51
CA VAL A 148 21.31 7.90 -11.97
C VAL A 148 21.51 7.98 -10.46
N LYS A 149 21.94 9.13 -9.93
CA LYS A 149 22.27 9.25 -8.51
C LYS A 149 21.09 9.79 -7.72
N THR A 150 20.78 9.15 -6.61
CA THR A 150 19.77 9.63 -5.66
C THR A 150 20.04 11.06 -5.16
N GLN A 151 21.31 11.46 -5.03
CA GLN A 151 21.65 12.83 -4.62
C GLN A 151 21.22 13.89 -5.64
N GLU A 152 21.20 13.56 -6.94
CA GLU A 152 20.73 14.48 -7.98
C GLU A 152 19.21 14.71 -7.83
N VAL A 153 18.47 13.64 -7.54
CA VAL A 153 17.03 13.74 -7.21
C VAL A 153 16.81 14.54 -5.92
N VAL A 154 17.66 14.38 -4.90
CA VAL A 154 17.57 15.20 -3.67
C VAL A 154 17.69 16.69 -4.00
N SER A 155 18.71 17.08 -4.78
CA SER A 155 18.91 18.48 -5.18
C SER A 155 17.70 19.05 -5.92
N LEU A 156 17.11 18.27 -6.84
CA LEU A 156 15.89 18.66 -7.55
C LEU A 156 14.71 18.88 -6.58
N LEU A 157 14.50 17.96 -5.63
CA LEU A 157 13.39 18.06 -4.67
C LEU A 157 13.56 19.22 -3.69
N GLU A 158 14.79 19.57 -3.34
CA GLU A 158 15.11 20.76 -2.56
C GLU A 158 14.80 22.03 -3.37
N ALA A 159 15.16 22.06 -4.66
CA ALA A 159 14.86 23.19 -5.55
C ALA A 159 13.35 23.38 -5.82
N LEU A 160 12.57 22.31 -5.71
CA LEU A 160 11.11 22.31 -5.91
C LEU A 160 10.30 22.46 -4.62
N ASP A 161 10.95 22.73 -3.47
CA ASP A 161 10.31 22.91 -2.16
C ASP A 161 9.44 21.72 -1.70
N VAL A 162 9.80 20.49 -2.11
CA VAL A 162 9.08 19.24 -1.78
C VAL A 162 9.92 18.25 -0.97
N HIS A 163 11.19 18.55 -0.70
CA HIS A 163 12.09 17.68 0.07
C HIS A 163 11.60 17.43 1.51
N ALA A 164 10.85 18.36 2.11
CA ALA A 164 10.34 18.24 3.48
C ALA A 164 9.53 16.96 3.73
N ASP A 165 8.85 16.42 2.70
CA ASP A 165 8.08 15.18 2.81
C ASP A 165 8.98 13.93 2.94
N ILE A 166 10.22 14.00 2.42
CA ILE A 166 11.24 12.96 2.59
C ILE A 166 11.75 12.97 4.03
N ASP A 167 12.03 14.15 4.59
CA ASP A 167 12.43 14.30 5.99
C ASP A 167 11.37 13.74 6.94
N ARG A 168 10.09 14.04 6.69
CA ARG A 168 8.96 13.47 7.43
C ARG A 168 8.97 11.94 7.39
N ALA A 169 9.32 11.36 6.24
CA ALA A 169 9.35 9.92 6.05
C ALA A 169 10.65 9.25 6.51
N ASP A 170 11.71 10.00 6.84
CA ASP A 170 12.98 9.47 7.34
C ASP A 170 12.87 8.88 8.76
N GLU A 171 11.77 9.19 9.44
CA GLU A 171 11.45 8.59 10.72
C GLU A 171 10.85 7.18 10.58
N THR A 172 11.56 6.18 11.12
CA THR A 172 11.03 4.82 11.22
C THR A 172 10.43 4.54 12.60
N LYS A 173 9.23 3.97 12.60
CA LYS A 173 8.55 3.53 13.82
C LYS A 173 8.72 2.02 14.00
N ILE A 174 9.28 1.61 15.15
CA ILE A 174 9.21 0.21 15.59
C ILE A 174 7.77 -0.10 15.96
N LYS A 175 7.18 -1.08 15.29
CA LYS A 175 5.78 -1.47 15.48
C LYS A 175 5.61 -2.19 16.81
N ALA A 176 4.52 -1.86 17.51
CA ALA A 176 4.09 -2.62 18.67
C ALA A 176 3.62 -4.04 18.28
N GLY A 177 3.73 -4.97 19.22
CA GLY A 177 3.25 -6.35 19.07
C GLY A 177 4.23 -7.32 18.39
N GLN A 178 3.72 -8.50 18.03
CA GLN A 178 4.54 -9.64 17.58
C GLN A 178 4.94 -9.60 16.10
N GLY A 179 4.70 -8.48 15.40
CA GLY A 179 5.07 -8.33 13.98
C GLY A 179 6.59 -8.43 13.76
N SER A 180 7.38 -7.97 14.73
CA SER A 180 8.85 -8.03 14.71
C SER A 180 9.37 -9.46 14.52
N ALA A 181 8.81 -10.43 15.25
CA ALA A 181 9.17 -11.85 15.13
C ALA A 181 8.80 -12.47 13.77
N ARG A 182 8.06 -11.75 12.93
CA ARG A 182 7.61 -12.18 11.59
C ARG A 182 8.16 -11.27 10.49
N GLY A 183 9.34 -10.68 10.71
CA GLY A 183 10.04 -9.83 9.72
C GLY A 183 9.44 -8.43 9.51
N ARG A 184 8.48 -8.00 10.33
CA ARG A 184 7.75 -6.72 10.15
C ARG A 184 7.97 -5.79 11.34
N LYS A 185 9.24 -5.51 11.66
CA LYS A 185 9.66 -4.72 12.82
C LYS A 185 9.36 -3.22 12.64
N TYR A 186 9.71 -2.65 11.49
CA TYR A 186 9.59 -1.22 11.23
C TYR A 186 8.36 -0.91 10.35
N ARG A 187 7.86 0.32 10.44
CA ARG A 187 7.04 1.00 9.42
C ARG A 187 7.51 2.44 9.30
N ARG A 188 7.31 3.06 8.15
CA ARG A 188 7.58 4.48 7.91
C ARG A 188 6.39 5.15 7.21
N PRO A 189 6.28 6.48 7.22
CA PRO A 189 5.33 7.22 6.39
C PRO A 189 5.55 6.95 4.88
N ALA A 190 4.49 7.06 4.09
CA ALA A 190 4.60 7.10 2.63
C ALA A 190 4.73 8.56 2.19
N SER A 191 5.79 8.87 1.46
CA SER A 191 6.11 10.21 0.96
C SER A 191 5.77 10.31 -0.53
N ILE A 192 6.63 10.92 -1.33
CA ILE A 192 6.47 11.23 -2.73
C ILE A 192 6.30 9.95 -3.57
N LEU A 193 5.37 9.99 -4.52
CA LEU A 193 5.29 9.02 -5.61
C LEU A 193 5.94 9.64 -6.86
N PHE A 194 6.88 8.93 -7.48
CA PHE A 194 7.43 9.30 -8.78
C PHE A 194 6.78 8.44 -9.86
N VAL A 195 6.15 9.07 -10.83
CA VAL A 195 5.51 8.41 -11.98
C VAL A 195 6.27 8.78 -13.25
N THR A 196 6.92 7.78 -13.84
CA THR A 196 7.69 7.89 -15.09
C THR A 196 6.97 7.17 -16.24
N SER A 197 7.43 7.32 -17.48
CA SER A 197 6.81 6.65 -18.63
C SER A 197 7.47 5.30 -18.92
N ASP A 198 8.81 5.24 -19.01
CA ASP A 198 9.51 4.05 -19.47
C ASP A 198 9.74 3.03 -18.34
N GLU A 199 10.60 3.39 -17.39
CA GLU A 199 10.99 2.52 -16.27
C GLU A 199 10.84 3.25 -14.94
N PRO A 200 10.53 2.54 -13.83
CA PRO A 200 10.49 3.17 -12.53
C PRO A 200 11.86 3.79 -12.16
N SER A 201 11.86 5.06 -11.76
CA SER A 201 13.10 5.80 -11.47
C SER A 201 14.01 5.08 -10.46
N THR A 202 15.13 4.56 -10.93
CA THR A 202 16.10 3.87 -10.08
C THR A 202 16.82 4.83 -9.12
N ALA A 203 16.98 6.09 -9.52
CA ALA A 203 17.58 7.13 -8.69
C ALA A 203 16.69 7.52 -7.49
N ALA A 204 15.37 7.60 -7.68
CA ALA A 204 14.44 8.07 -6.65
C ALA A 204 13.98 6.98 -5.66
N ARG A 205 13.97 5.69 -6.05
CA ARG A 205 13.38 4.60 -5.23
C ARG A 205 13.97 4.38 -3.84
N ASN A 206 15.18 4.89 -3.57
CA ASN A 206 15.86 4.72 -2.28
C ASN A 206 15.58 5.87 -1.31
N LEU A 207 14.86 6.91 -1.75
CA LEU A 207 14.46 8.02 -0.89
C LEU A 207 13.52 7.55 0.22
N ALA A 208 13.54 8.29 1.32
CA ALA A 208 12.76 7.96 2.49
C ALA A 208 11.26 7.95 2.19
N GLY A 209 10.62 6.78 2.26
CA GLY A 209 9.18 6.61 2.08
C GLY A 209 8.68 6.77 0.64
N ALA A 210 9.59 6.95 -0.32
CA ALA A 210 9.25 7.15 -1.72
C ALA A 210 8.80 5.84 -2.36
N ASP A 211 7.88 5.94 -3.31
CA ASP A 211 7.56 4.86 -4.24
C ASP A 211 7.78 5.35 -5.68
N VAL A 212 8.02 4.40 -6.57
CA VAL A 212 8.20 4.64 -8.01
C VAL A 212 7.22 3.77 -8.77
N ALA A 213 6.59 4.33 -9.80
CA ALA A 213 5.64 3.65 -10.67
C ALA A 213 5.80 4.15 -12.10
N THR A 214 5.23 3.43 -13.06
CA THR A 214 5.08 3.90 -14.44
C THR A 214 3.64 4.28 -14.74
N ALA A 215 3.41 5.22 -15.65
CA ALA A 215 2.07 5.72 -15.99
C ALA A 215 1.12 4.59 -16.48
N SER A 216 1.65 3.62 -17.21
CA SER A 216 0.91 2.46 -17.72
C SER A 216 0.30 1.58 -16.61
N GLU A 217 0.99 1.42 -15.47
CA GLU A 217 0.62 0.46 -14.42
C GLU A 217 0.36 1.07 -13.04
N VAL A 218 0.53 2.38 -12.87
CA VAL A 218 0.22 3.08 -11.62
C VAL A 218 -1.19 2.73 -11.14
N ASN A 219 -1.29 2.36 -9.86
CA ASN A 219 -2.52 1.81 -9.29
C ASN A 219 -3.03 2.62 -8.09
N THR A 220 -4.20 2.24 -7.58
CA THR A 220 -4.84 2.99 -6.48
C THR A 220 -4.06 2.95 -5.16
N GLU A 221 -3.27 1.90 -4.89
CA GLU A 221 -2.44 1.87 -3.68
C GLU A 221 -1.24 2.82 -3.79
N ASP A 222 -0.70 3.03 -4.98
CA ASP A 222 0.37 3.98 -5.22
C ASP A 222 -0.14 5.40 -5.01
N LEU A 223 -1.28 5.74 -5.60
CA LEU A 223 -1.89 7.09 -5.54
C LEU A 223 -2.58 7.39 -4.21
N ALA A 224 -3.08 6.38 -3.51
CA ALA A 224 -3.79 6.52 -2.25
C ALA A 224 -3.34 5.47 -1.22
N PRO A 225 -2.09 5.54 -0.70
CA PRO A 225 -1.58 4.53 0.21
C PRO A 225 -2.45 4.43 1.46
N GLY A 226 -2.96 3.22 1.74
CA GLY A 226 -3.88 2.96 2.85
C GLY A 226 -5.34 3.35 2.58
N GLY A 227 -5.68 3.78 1.36
CA GLY A 227 -7.01 4.21 0.96
C GLY A 227 -7.30 5.69 1.26
N ALA A 228 -6.28 6.45 1.68
CA ALA A 228 -6.36 7.89 1.87
C ALA A 228 -5.91 8.60 0.58
N PRO A 229 -6.80 9.33 -0.11
CA PRO A 229 -6.49 10.05 -1.35
C PRO A 229 -5.57 11.26 -1.11
N GLY A 230 -4.98 11.80 -2.19
CA GLY A 230 -4.15 13.00 -2.13
C GLY A 230 -2.68 12.71 -1.82
N ARG A 231 -2.03 11.85 -2.61
CA ARG A 231 -0.58 11.63 -2.45
C ARG A 231 0.22 12.70 -3.19
N LEU A 232 1.25 13.25 -2.55
CA LEU A 232 2.22 14.11 -3.22
C LEU A 232 2.93 13.32 -4.32
N THR A 233 2.75 13.75 -5.57
CA THR A 233 3.17 12.99 -6.74
C THR A 233 3.96 13.87 -7.69
N VAL A 234 5.05 13.32 -8.24
CA VAL A 234 5.90 13.92 -9.28
C VAL A 234 5.70 13.10 -10.54
N PHE A 235 5.24 13.72 -11.62
CA PHE A 235 5.09 13.13 -12.94
C PHE A 235 6.20 13.60 -13.87
N THR A 236 6.67 12.73 -14.76
CA THR A 236 7.37 13.17 -15.97
C THR A 236 6.38 13.68 -17.00
N GLU A 237 6.83 14.53 -17.92
CA GLU A 237 6.01 15.13 -18.98
C GLU A 237 5.27 14.04 -19.78
N SER A 238 5.99 13.02 -20.24
CA SER A 238 5.42 11.88 -20.97
C SER A 238 4.47 11.05 -20.11
N ALA A 239 4.79 10.84 -18.82
CA ALA A 239 3.92 10.11 -17.91
C ALA A 239 2.57 10.82 -17.67
N LEU A 240 2.57 12.15 -17.62
CA LEU A 240 1.35 12.95 -17.45
C LEU A 240 0.43 12.84 -18.67
N ALA A 241 0.99 12.75 -19.87
CA ALA A 241 0.20 12.49 -21.08
C ALA A 241 -0.34 11.05 -21.10
N GLU A 242 0.48 10.05 -20.78
CA GLU A 242 0.10 8.64 -20.81
C GLU A 242 -0.99 8.30 -19.76
N VAL A 243 -0.91 8.91 -18.57
CA VAL A 243 -1.89 8.65 -17.50
C VAL A 243 -3.30 9.16 -17.85
N ALA A 244 -3.42 10.05 -18.84
CA ALA A 244 -4.70 10.52 -19.35
C ALA A 244 -5.57 9.40 -19.96
N GLU A 245 -4.95 8.32 -20.46
CA GLU A 245 -5.65 7.21 -21.13
C GLU A 245 -6.15 6.12 -20.16
N ARG A 246 -5.93 6.30 -18.84
CA ARG A 246 -6.23 5.31 -17.79
C ARG A 246 -7.70 5.21 -17.43
#